data_AF-A0A151XXZ6-F1
#
_entry.id   AF-A0A151XXZ6-F1
#
_cell.length_a   1.000
_cell.length_b   1.000
_cell.length_c   1.000
_cell.angle_alpha   90.00
_cell.angle_beta   90.00
_cell.angle_gamma   90.00
#
_symmetry.space_group_name_H-M   'P 1'
#
loop_
_entity.id
_entity.type
_entity.pdbx_description
1 polymer ?
#
loop_
_entity_poly.entity_id
_entity_poly.type
_entity_poly.pdbx_seq_one_letter_code
_entity_poly.pdbx_strand_id
1 'polypeptide(L)'
;MIHASSGFAVLAHPTRYDLSATNIRYLIEIFAQFGGDAVELPPAVEPLGTRQMVDRMIAEHGLKVCFSRDRIILERLVLPE
;
A
#
# COMPACT_ATOMS: atom_id res chain seq x y z
N MET A 1 -15.37 7.29 10.07
CA MET A 1 -15.47 8.75 9.85
C MET A 1 -14.06 9.32 9.62
N ILE A 2 -13.40 8.94 8.51
CA ILE A 2 -12.03 9.38 8.15
C ILE A 2 -12.09 10.40 6.99
N HIS A 3 -13.08 10.28 6.09
CA HIS A 3 -13.32 11.22 4.99
C HIS A 3 -13.76 12.63 5.42
N ALA A 4 -14.16 12.85 6.68
CA ALA A 4 -14.62 14.15 7.17
C ALA A 4 -13.48 15.14 7.50
N SER A 5 -12.23 14.68 7.48
CA SER A 5 -11.08 15.42 8.04
C SER A 5 -10.04 15.83 6.99
N SER A 6 -10.31 15.67 5.69
CA SER A 6 -9.27 15.70 4.63
C SER A 6 -8.09 14.75 4.89
N GLY A 7 -8.31 13.71 5.71
CA GLY A 7 -7.32 12.68 6.00
C GLY A 7 -7.39 11.57 4.95
N PHE A 8 -6.23 11.10 4.53
CA PHE A 8 -6.12 9.93 3.65
C PHE A 8 -6.00 8.66 4.49
N ALA A 9 -6.70 7.60 4.11
CA ALA A 9 -6.50 6.29 4.71
C ALA A 9 -5.26 5.64 4.08
N VAL A 10 -4.23 5.39 4.89
CA VAL A 10 -2.97 4.75 4.45
C VAL A 10 -2.77 3.43 5.20
N LEU A 11 -2.56 2.34 4.46
CA LEU A 11 -2.13 1.07 5.04
C LEU A 11 -0.62 1.12 5.28
N ALA A 12 -0.24 1.42 6.52
CA ALA A 12 1.16 1.50 6.92
C ALA A 12 1.79 0.11 7.05
N HIS A 13 3.05 0.00 6.63
CA HIS A 13 3.93 -1.16 6.81
C HIS A 13 3.23 -2.54 6.77
N PRO A 14 2.53 -2.90 5.67
CA PRO A 14 1.69 -4.10 5.63
C PRO A 14 2.47 -5.41 5.87
N THR A 15 3.78 -5.40 5.63
CA THR A 15 4.70 -6.52 5.80
C THR A 15 5.20 -6.71 7.24
N ARG A 16 5.04 -5.71 8.11
CA ARG A 16 5.45 -5.79 9.53
C ARG A 16 4.41 -6.45 10.43
N TYR A 17 3.25 -6.84 9.88
CA TYR A 17 2.19 -7.52 10.63
C TYR A 17 2.44 -9.03 10.86
N ASP A 18 3.62 -9.54 10.50
CA ASP A 18 3.97 -10.97 10.60
C ASP A 18 2.91 -11.89 9.96
N LEU A 19 2.40 -11.45 8.81
CA LEU A 19 1.41 -12.14 8.01
C LEU A 19 2.08 -12.86 6.84
N SER A 20 1.50 -13.99 6.43
CA SER A 20 1.89 -14.63 5.16
C SER A 20 1.65 -13.69 3.98
N ALA A 21 2.38 -13.89 2.88
CA ALA A 21 2.18 -13.11 1.65
C ALA A 21 0.72 -13.15 1.15
N THR A 22 0.05 -14.30 1.30
CA THR A 22 -1.38 -14.44 0.98
C THR A 22 -2.26 -13.53 1.83
N ASN A 23 -2.02 -13.48 3.14
CA ASN A 23 -2.80 -12.65 4.05
C ASN A 23 -2.51 -11.16 3.85
N ILE A 24 -1.28 -10.78 3.48
CA ILE A 24 -0.94 -9.40 3.10
C ILE A 24 -1.71 -8.98 1.85
N ARG A 25 -1.76 -9.83 0.82
CA ARG A 25 -2.56 -9.56 -0.40
C ARG A 25 -4.03 -9.38 -0.04
N TYR A 26 -4.59 -10.29 0.74
CA TYR A 26 -5.99 -10.21 1.16
C TYR A 26 -6.29 -8.95 1.98
N LEU A 27 -5.35 -8.55 2.86
CA LEU A 27 -5.47 -7.32 3.63
C LEU A 27 -5.49 -6.08 2.73
N ILE A 28 -4.60 -6.00 1.73
CA ILE A 28 -4.56 -4.87 0.77
C ILE A 28 -5.85 -4.82 -0.05
N GLU A 29 -6.35 -5.98 -0.49
CA GLU A 29 -7.61 -6.08 -1.21
C GLU A 29 -8.80 -5.58 -0.36
N ILE A 30 -8.95 -6.07 0.87
CA ILE A 30 -9.99 -5.59 1.78
C ILE A 30 -9.82 -4.09 2.01
N PHE A 31 -8.60 -3.63 2.28
CA PHE A 31 -8.35 -2.21 2.52
C PHE A 31 -8.81 -1.33 1.34
N ALA A 32 -8.56 -1.76 0.10
CA ALA A 32 -9.07 -1.08 -1.09
C ALA A 32 -10.60 -1.10 -1.16
N GLN A 33 -11.24 -2.23 -0.89
CA GLN A 33 -12.71 -2.37 -0.92
C GLN A 33 -13.41 -1.45 0.10
N PHE A 34 -12.76 -1.16 1.23
CA PHE A 34 -13.28 -0.28 2.27
C PHE A 34 -12.91 1.21 2.07
N GLY A 35 -12.36 1.58 0.91
CA GLY A 35 -12.06 2.97 0.57
C GLY A 35 -10.67 3.45 0.99
N GLY A 36 -9.69 2.55 1.10
CA GLY A 36 -8.30 2.90 1.32
C GLY A 36 -7.72 3.76 0.18
N ASP A 37 -6.88 4.74 0.53
CA ASP A 37 -6.31 5.69 -0.45
C ASP A 37 -4.90 5.28 -0.90
N ALA A 38 -4.08 4.77 0.03
CA ALA A 38 -2.68 4.46 -0.24
C ALA A 38 -2.15 3.27 0.56
N VAL A 39 -1.12 2.60 0.04
CA VAL A 39 -0.37 1.57 0.75
C VAL A 39 1.09 1.97 0.79
N GLU A 40 1.72 1.69 1.93
CA GLU A 40 3.12 1.98 2.11
C GLU A 40 4.02 0.90 1.49
N LEU A 41 5.03 1.32 0.73
CA LEU A 41 6.01 0.39 0.19
C LEU A 41 6.89 -0.19 1.30
N PRO A 42 7.18 -1.51 1.27
CA PRO A 42 8.15 -2.12 2.16
C PRO A 42 9.52 -1.44 2.04
N PRO A 43 10.26 -1.30 3.15
CA PRO A 43 11.59 -0.71 3.11
C PRO A 43 12.52 -1.54 2.23
N ALA A 44 13.53 -0.91 1.62
CA ALA A 44 14.44 -1.57 0.67
C ALA A 44 15.26 -2.73 1.29
N VAL A 45 15.26 -2.87 2.62
CA VAL A 45 15.87 -3.98 3.34
C VAL A 45 15.05 -5.27 3.23
N GLU A 46 13.76 -5.18 2.92
CA GLU A 46 12.92 -6.35 2.71
C GLU A 46 13.17 -7.02 1.35
N PRO A 47 12.87 -8.33 1.22
CA PRO A 47 13.05 -9.04 -0.03
C PRO A 47 12.37 -8.36 -1.21
N LEU A 48 13.05 -8.32 -2.37
CA LEU A 48 12.52 -7.71 -3.59
C LEU A 48 11.16 -8.29 -3.99
N GLY A 49 10.96 -9.59 -3.81
CA GLY A 49 9.67 -10.25 -4.11
C GLY A 49 8.52 -9.73 -3.26
N THR A 50 8.76 -9.39 -2.00
CA THR A 50 7.76 -8.76 -1.12
C THR A 50 7.38 -7.38 -1.63
N ARG A 51 8.39 -6.58 -2.01
CA ARG A 51 8.16 -5.24 -2.56
C ARG A 51 7.40 -5.29 -3.88
N GLN A 52 7.78 -6.18 -4.79
CA GLN A 52 7.08 -6.38 -6.08
C GLN A 52 5.64 -6.86 -5.89
N MET A 53 5.40 -7.74 -4.90
CA MET A 53 4.06 -8.20 -4.57
C MET A 53 3.17 -7.05 -4.11
N VAL A 54 3.66 -6.21 -3.19
CA VAL A 54 2.91 -5.03 -2.72
C VAL A 54 2.65 -4.04 -3.86
N ASP A 55 3.67 -3.77 -4.67
CA ASP A 55 3.58 -2.85 -5.80
C ASP A 55 2.51 -3.29 -6.82
N ARG A 56 2.48 -4.60 -7.12
CA ARG A 56 1.44 -5.19 -7.96
C ARG A 56 0.04 -5.04 -7.38
N MET A 57 -0.13 -5.27 -6.07
CA MET A 57 -1.44 -5.10 -5.41
C MET A 57 -1.90 -3.63 -5.44
N ILE A 58 -0.97 -2.68 -5.29
CA ILE A 58 -1.26 -1.25 -5.39
C ILE A 58 -1.80 -0.92 -6.79
N ALA A 59 -1.12 -1.39 -7.83
CA ALA A 59 -1.54 -1.20 -9.22
C ALA A 59 -2.88 -1.87 -9.53
N GLU A 60 -3.07 -3.12 -9.10
CA GLU A 60 -4.29 -3.92 -9.32
C GLU A 60 -5.54 -3.25 -8.70
N HIS A 61 -5.40 -2.59 -7.55
CA HIS A 61 -6.51 -1.96 -6.84
C HIS A 61 -6.58 -0.44 -6.99
N GLY A 62 -5.71 0.16 -7.82
CA GLY A 62 -5.69 1.61 -8.05
C GLY A 62 -5.34 2.43 -6.81
N LEU A 63 -4.62 1.84 -5.86
CA LEU A 63 -4.17 2.50 -4.63
C LEU A 63 -2.98 3.43 -4.95
N LYS A 64 -2.74 4.42 -4.09
CA LYS A 64 -1.55 5.27 -4.18
C LYS A 64 -0.40 4.66 -3.39
N VAL A 65 0.81 5.08 -3.69
CA VAL A 65 2.00 4.69 -2.92
C VAL A 65 2.29 5.72 -1.84
N CYS A 66 2.61 5.26 -0.63
CA CYS A 66 3.19 6.09 0.42
C CYS A 66 4.61 5.62 0.75
N PHE A 67 5.50 6.56 1.05
CA PHE A 67 6.82 6.25 1.62
C PHE A 67 6.83 6.62 3.09
N SER A 68 7.40 5.74 3.92
CA SER A 68 7.50 5.92 5.36
C SER A 68 7.99 7.31 5.75
N ARG A 69 7.23 7.96 6.64
CA ARG A 69 7.34 9.32 7.17
C ARG A 69 6.47 10.35 6.45
N ASP A 70 5.20 10.37 6.82
CA ASP A 70 4.34 11.57 6.86
C ASP A 70 3.99 12.25 5.52
N ARG A 71 4.55 11.82 4.38
CA ARG A 71 4.22 12.38 3.06
C ARG A 71 3.60 11.33 2.15
N ILE A 72 2.32 11.50 1.89
CA ILE A 72 1.64 10.85 0.77
C ILE A 72 2.14 11.54 -0.49
N ILE A 73 2.82 10.79 -1.35
CA ILE A 73 3.17 11.26 -2.68
C ILE A 73 2.07 10.77 -3.61
N LEU A 74 1.29 11.69 -4.17
CA LEU A 74 0.23 11.39 -5.16
C LEU A 74 0.81 11.06 -6.55
N GLU A 75 2.05 10.60 -6.63
CA GLU A 75 2.60 10.12 -7.89
C GLU A 75 2.07 8.72 -8.12
N ARG A 76 1.22 8.58 -9.15
CA ARG A 76 1.01 7.29 -9.79
C ARG A 76 2.39 6.75 -10.14
N LEU A 77 2.79 5.65 -9.52
CA LEU A 77 3.88 4.85 -10.04
C LEU A 77 3.37 4.28 -11.36
N VAL A 78 3.51 5.04 -12.44
CA VAL A 78 3.41 4.51 -13.80
C VAL A 78 4.67 3.68 -13.96
N LEU A 79 4.57 2.38 -13.68
CA LEU A 79 5.62 1.44 -14.08
C LEU A 79 5.76 1.55 -15.61
N PRO A 80 6.96 1.79 -16.14
CA PRO A 80 7.17 1.76 -17.58
C PRO A 80 7.03 0.31 -18.07
N GLU A 81 6.43 0.13 -19.24
CA GLU A 81 6.66 -1.06 -20.06
C GLU A 81 8.04 -0.98 -20.74
#